data_AF-A0A510JAN0-F1
#
_entry.id   AF-A0A510JAN0-F1
#
_cell.length_a   1.000
_cell.length_b   1.000
_cell.length_c   1.000
_cell.angle_alpha   90.00
_cell.angle_beta   90.00
_cell.angle_gamma   90.00
#
_symmetry.space_group_name_H-M   'P 1'
#
loop_
_entity.id
_entity.type
_entity.pdbx_description
1 polymer ?
#
loop_
_entity_poly.entity_id
_entity_poly.type
_entity_poly.pdbx_seq_one_letter_code
_entity_poly.pdbx_strand_id
1 'polypeptide(L)'
;MYVFFDDEKALKEDKDFTEYLIKLKTDIENNVENEKRVEDYRKYFDIKVEKENIIAVAKDDIIEKHMKKYGYFSLISNENLEAREILSIYRQKDVAEKAFHNIKDRLDARRLRVSSKPTMDGKIFVTFVSLVMLSYIKNKMSEKELYKKYTTQELLDELDLIESYERGNEKLKLGEVTKKQKEIFKYMDIKFPEELL
;
A
#
# COMPACT_ATOMS: atom_id res chain seq x y z
N MET A 1 13.21 -10.32 22.63
CA MET A 1 13.13 -9.00 21.95
C MET A 1 14.11 -9.03 20.79
N TYR A 2 13.66 -8.66 19.60
CA TYR A 2 14.45 -8.73 18.37
C TYR A 2 14.55 -7.34 17.77
N VAL A 3 15.73 -6.92 17.33
CA VAL A 3 15.95 -5.61 16.71
C VAL A 3 16.31 -5.81 15.26
N PHE A 4 15.62 -5.08 14.38
CA PHE A 4 15.78 -5.14 12.94
C PHE A 4 15.98 -3.73 12.40
N PHE A 5 16.48 -3.67 11.16
CA PHE A 5 16.68 -2.44 10.41
C PHE A 5 15.92 -2.54 9.08
N ASP A 6 15.28 -1.44 8.67
CA ASP A 6 14.49 -1.31 7.45
C ASP A 6 14.89 -0.01 6.73
N ASP A 7 15.45 -0.16 5.53
CA ASP A 7 15.93 0.95 4.70
C ASP A 7 14.81 1.89 4.24
N GLU A 8 13.65 1.34 3.86
CA GLU A 8 12.50 2.15 3.42
C GLU A 8 11.95 2.97 4.59
N LYS A 9 11.90 2.35 5.78
CA LYS A 9 11.54 3.04 7.01
C LYS A 9 12.54 4.16 7.33
N ALA A 10 13.84 3.90 7.21
CA ALA A 10 14.87 4.90 7.46
C ALA A 10 14.71 6.12 6.56
N LEU A 11 14.53 5.91 5.26
CA LEU A 11 14.32 6.97 4.27
C LEU A 11 13.04 7.77 4.55
N LYS A 12 11.96 7.09 4.95
CA LYS A 12 10.71 7.76 5.29
C LYS A 12 10.86 8.63 6.54
N GLU A 13 11.45 8.09 7.61
CA GLU A 13 11.68 8.84 8.86
C GLU A 13 12.60 10.04 8.64
N ASP A 14 13.61 9.90 7.79
CA ASP A 14 14.50 10.98 7.39
C ASP A 14 13.75 12.11 6.66
N LYS A 15 12.94 11.75 5.66
CA LYS A 15 12.13 12.71 4.92
C LYS A 15 11.12 13.44 5.82
N ASP A 16 10.35 12.68 6.61
CA ASP A 16 9.32 13.22 7.49
C ASP A 16 9.93 14.16 8.53
N PHE A 17 11.10 13.81 9.08
CA PHE A 17 11.80 14.65 10.04
C PHE A 17 12.42 15.89 9.42
N THR A 18 12.99 15.79 8.22
CA THR A 18 13.51 16.94 7.49
C THR A 18 12.41 17.96 7.20
N GLU A 19 11.25 17.50 6.71
CA GLU A 19 10.08 18.36 6.52
C GLU A 19 9.60 18.99 7.84
N TYR A 20 9.69 18.25 8.94
CA TYR A 20 9.36 18.76 10.27
C TYR A 20 10.34 19.84 10.75
N LEU A 21 11.65 19.63 10.61
CA LEU A 21 12.67 20.62 10.96
C LEU A 21 12.52 21.92 10.16
N ILE A 22 12.17 21.82 8.87
CA ILE A 22 11.87 22.99 8.03
C ILE A 22 10.67 23.75 8.62
N LYS A 23 9.60 23.06 9.04
CA LYS A 23 8.45 23.71 9.70
C LYS A 23 8.85 24.40 11.00
N LEU A 24 9.62 23.74 11.85
CA LEU A 24 10.10 24.35 13.11
C LEU A 24 10.93 25.60 12.84
N LYS A 25 11.85 25.54 11.87
CA LYS A 25 12.67 26.68 11.46
C LYS A 25 11.79 27.85 11.00
N THR A 26 10.84 27.58 10.11
CA THR A 26 9.89 28.58 9.61
C THR A 26 9.03 29.17 10.73
N ASP A 27 8.58 28.36 11.68
CA ASP A 27 7.79 28.83 12.83
C ASP A 27 8.63 29.80 13.69
N ILE A 28 9.89 29.46 13.97
CA ILE A 28 10.81 30.30 14.76
C ILE A 28 11.12 31.61 14.03
N GLU A 29 11.50 31.55 12.75
CA GLU A 29 11.91 32.73 11.96
C GLU A 29 10.74 33.69 11.71
N ASN A 30 9.50 33.19 11.63
CA ASN A 30 8.29 34.02 11.49
C ASN A 30 7.64 34.38 12.83
N ASN A 31 8.27 34.06 13.96
CA ASN A 31 7.76 34.32 15.30
C ASN A 31 6.34 33.74 15.56
N VAL A 32 6.08 32.53 15.05
CA VAL A 32 4.79 31.83 15.23
C VAL A 32 4.82 31.04 16.53
N GLU A 33 3.99 31.44 17.50
CA GLU A 33 3.85 30.72 18.75
C GLU A 33 3.01 29.45 18.58
N ASN A 34 3.63 28.30 18.88
CA ASN A 34 2.96 27.01 18.95
C ASN A 34 3.41 26.27 20.21
N GLU A 35 2.59 26.32 21.26
CA GLU A 35 2.87 25.73 22.57
C GLU A 35 3.25 24.24 22.49
N LYS A 36 2.71 23.50 21.50
CA LYS A 36 3.00 22.07 21.32
C LYS A 36 4.39 21.79 20.76
N ARG A 37 5.09 22.80 20.23
CA ARG A 37 6.40 22.66 19.55
C ARG A 37 7.55 23.35 20.29
N VAL A 38 7.25 24.03 21.41
CA VAL A 38 8.24 24.82 22.17
C VAL A 38 9.41 23.95 22.66
N GLU A 39 9.15 22.72 23.08
CA GLU A 39 10.21 21.78 23.48
C GLU A 39 11.11 21.41 22.31
N ASP A 40 10.54 21.13 21.14
CA ASP A 40 11.28 20.76 19.94
C ASP A 40 12.09 21.91 19.36
N TYR A 41 11.58 23.16 19.46
CA TYR A 41 12.36 24.35 19.12
C TYR A 41 13.66 24.41 19.91
N ARG A 42 13.59 24.25 21.24
CA ARG A 42 14.76 24.29 22.13
C ARG A 42 15.70 23.11 21.91
N LYS A 43 15.12 21.96 21.58
CA LYS A 43 15.86 20.70 21.40
C LYS A 43 16.70 20.71 20.13
N TYR A 44 16.16 21.18 19.01
CA TYR A 44 16.82 21.08 17.70
C TYR A 44 17.45 22.39 17.22
N PHE A 45 17.10 23.54 17.79
CA PHE A 45 17.61 24.84 17.36
C PHE A 45 18.15 25.68 18.52
N ASP A 46 19.15 26.51 18.22
CA ASP A 46 19.54 27.68 18.99
C ASP A 46 18.96 28.93 18.33
N ILE A 47 18.18 29.69 19.10
CA ILE A 47 17.49 30.89 18.62
C ILE A 47 18.38 32.10 18.87
N LYS A 48 18.74 32.82 17.81
CA LYS A 48 19.52 34.06 17.87
C LYS A 48 18.68 35.22 17.35
N VAL A 49 18.85 36.39 17.96
CA VAL A 49 18.21 37.63 17.50
C VAL A 49 19.29 38.54 16.95
N GLU A 50 19.25 38.80 15.64
CA GLU A 50 20.19 39.68 14.95
C GLU A 50 19.43 40.81 14.23
N LYS A 51 19.68 42.06 14.62
CA LYS A 51 19.14 43.27 13.95
C LYS A 51 17.65 43.14 13.59
N GLU A 52 16.84 42.76 14.59
CA GLU A 52 15.38 42.57 14.50
C GLU A 52 14.89 41.28 13.81
N ASN A 53 15.77 40.44 13.26
CA ASN A 53 15.40 39.12 12.73
C ASN A 53 15.67 38.00 13.74
N ILE A 54 14.75 37.05 13.84
CA ILE A 54 14.93 35.81 14.60
C ILE A 54 15.53 34.77 13.66
N ILE A 55 16.70 34.24 14.01
CA ILE A 55 17.41 33.22 13.23
C ILE A 55 17.45 31.92 14.04
N ALA A 56 17.02 30.83 13.41
CA ALA A 56 17.12 29.49 13.99
C ALA A 56 18.36 28.76 13.46
N VAL A 57 19.33 28.50 14.35
CA VAL A 57 20.55 27.74 14.03
C VAL A 57 20.37 26.29 14.45
N ALA A 58 20.53 25.34 13.53
CA ALA A 58 20.34 23.93 13.81
C ALA A 58 21.43 23.35 14.73
N LYS A 59 21.05 22.44 15.63
CA LYS A 59 21.95 21.67 16.49
C LYS A 59 22.30 20.36 15.79
N ASP A 60 23.24 20.42 14.85
CA ASP A 60 23.60 19.29 13.99
C ASP A 60 23.93 18.02 14.79
N ASP A 61 24.69 18.12 15.89
CA ASP A 61 25.02 16.97 16.76
C ASP A 61 23.77 16.26 17.33
N ILE A 62 22.74 17.04 17.71
CA ILE A 62 21.50 16.50 18.28
C ILE A 62 20.64 15.87 17.19
N ILE A 63 20.59 16.52 16.02
CA ILE A 63 19.86 16.05 14.84
C ILE A 63 20.48 14.74 14.34
N GLU A 64 21.79 14.68 14.13
CA GLU A 64 22.49 13.46 13.72
C GLU A 64 22.29 12.31 14.71
N LYS A 65 22.37 12.59 16.02
CA LYS A 65 22.14 11.57 17.05
C LYS A 65 20.71 11.04 17.02
N HIS A 66 19.74 11.87 16.67
CA HIS A 66 18.35 11.45 16.46
C HIS A 66 18.24 10.56 15.21
N MET A 67 18.85 10.99 14.10
CA MET A 67 18.83 10.29 12.82
C MET A 67 19.49 8.90 12.88
N LYS A 68 20.51 8.70 13.73
CA LYS A 68 21.17 7.39 13.93
C LYS A 68 20.23 6.25 14.35
N LYS A 69 19.01 6.57 14.82
CA LYS A 69 18.02 5.58 15.25
C LYS A 69 17.02 5.22 14.16
N TYR A 70 17.05 5.90 13.02
CA TYR A 70 16.11 5.66 11.94
C TYR A 70 16.25 4.27 11.34
N GLY A 71 15.15 3.75 10.82
CA GLY A 71 15.07 2.40 10.25
C GLY A 71 15.08 1.29 11.29
N TYR A 72 15.54 1.53 12.51
CA TYR A 72 15.50 0.52 13.57
C TYR A 72 14.09 0.33 14.11
N PHE A 73 13.74 -0.92 14.38
CA PHE A 73 12.50 -1.29 15.06
C PHE A 73 12.69 -2.57 15.87
N SER A 74 11.85 -2.74 16.88
CA SER A 74 11.89 -3.92 17.74
C SER A 74 10.61 -4.74 17.63
N LEU A 75 10.77 -6.06 17.53
CA LEU A 75 9.66 -7.02 17.65
C LEU A 75 9.75 -7.73 19.00
N ILE A 76 8.62 -7.77 19.70
CA ILE A 76 8.44 -8.53 20.93
C ILE A 76 7.63 -9.76 20.57
N SER A 77 8.18 -10.93 20.83
CA SER A 77 7.56 -12.23 20.58
C SER A 77 7.47 -12.99 21.89
N ASN A 78 6.35 -13.68 22.09
CA ASN A 78 6.15 -14.66 23.15
C ASN A 78 6.75 -16.04 22.76
N GLU A 79 6.99 -16.26 21.46
CA GLU A 79 7.60 -17.46 20.91
C GLU A 79 9.12 -17.33 20.81
N ASN A 80 9.84 -18.43 21.08
CA ASN A 80 11.29 -18.51 20.97
C ASN A 80 11.71 -19.04 19.58
N LEU A 81 11.58 -18.18 18.57
CA LEU A 81 11.93 -18.47 17.18
C LEU A 81 13.21 -17.75 16.76
N GLU A 82 13.80 -18.15 15.64
CA GLU A 82 14.92 -17.42 15.06
C GLU A 82 14.48 -16.03 14.56
N ALA A 83 15.39 -15.05 14.61
CA ALA A 83 15.10 -13.68 14.21
C ALA A 83 14.55 -13.58 12.78
N ARG A 84 15.05 -14.42 11.86
CA ARG A 84 14.58 -14.48 10.47
C ARG A 84 13.13 -14.94 10.38
N GLU A 85 12.72 -15.90 11.18
CA GLU A 85 11.36 -16.44 11.17
C GLU A 85 10.36 -15.42 11.71
N ILE A 86 10.71 -14.73 12.81
CA ILE A 86 9.90 -13.66 13.37
C ILE A 86 9.74 -12.51 12.38
N LEU A 87 10.83 -12.12 11.71
CA LEU A 87 10.77 -11.10 10.68
C LEU A 87 9.89 -11.54 9.49
N SER A 88 9.95 -12.82 9.11
CA SER A 88 9.08 -13.39 8.06
C SER A 88 7.61 -13.32 8.45
N ILE A 89 7.25 -13.73 9.67
CA ILE A 89 5.89 -13.65 10.20
C ILE A 89 5.42 -12.18 10.24
N TYR A 90 6.27 -11.27 10.69
CA TYR A 90 5.96 -9.84 10.69
C TYR A 90 5.74 -9.30 9.27
N ARG A 91 6.54 -9.70 8.28
CA ARG A 91 6.34 -9.30 6.88
C ARG A 91 5.07 -9.88 6.28
N GLN A 92 4.62 -11.06 6.70
CA GLN A 92 3.33 -11.60 6.28
C GLN A 92 2.16 -10.72 6.76
N LYS A 93 2.30 -10.07 7.92
CA LYS A 93 1.36 -9.04 8.37
C LYS A 93 1.31 -7.85 7.39
N ASP A 94 2.45 -7.36 6.91
CA ASP A 94 2.50 -6.28 5.89
C ASP A 94 1.84 -6.71 4.57
N VAL A 95 2.01 -7.96 4.15
CA VAL A 95 1.29 -8.52 3.00
C VAL A 95 -0.23 -8.49 3.23
N ALA A 96 -0.69 -8.86 4.42
CA ALA A 96 -2.10 -8.76 4.79
C ALA A 96 -2.59 -7.30 4.82
N GLU A 97 -1.80 -6.37 5.37
CA GLU A 97 -2.12 -4.93 5.38
C GLU A 97 -2.22 -4.36 3.96
N LYS A 98 -1.28 -4.71 3.06
CA LYS A 98 -1.34 -4.36 1.63
C LYS A 98 -2.57 -4.95 0.95
N ALA A 99 -2.95 -6.18 1.29
CA ALA A 99 -4.20 -6.79 0.83
C ALA A 99 -5.43 -5.98 1.30
N PHE A 100 -5.50 -5.60 2.57
CA PHE A 100 -6.56 -4.73 3.09
C PHE A 100 -6.54 -3.32 2.48
N HIS A 101 -5.36 -2.78 2.15
CA HIS A 101 -5.23 -1.50 1.47
C HIS A 101 -5.73 -1.57 0.02
N ASN A 102 -5.43 -2.66 -0.70
CA ASN A 102 -5.98 -2.93 -2.03
C ASN A 102 -7.51 -3.06 -1.99
N ILE A 103 -8.04 -3.74 -0.96
CA ILE A 103 -9.49 -3.82 -0.72
C ILE A 103 -10.10 -2.42 -0.56
N LYS A 104 -9.47 -1.56 0.24
CA LYS A 104 -9.94 -0.20 0.51
C LYS A 104 -9.87 0.71 -0.71
N ASP A 105 -8.77 0.68 -1.45
CA ASP A 105 -8.49 1.65 -2.51
C ASP A 105 -8.89 1.19 -3.90
N ARG A 106 -8.58 -0.06 -4.26
CA ARG A 106 -8.82 -0.61 -5.62
C ARG A 106 -10.17 -1.30 -5.75
N LEU A 107 -10.72 -1.85 -4.66
CA LEU A 107 -12.02 -2.54 -4.66
C LEU A 107 -13.15 -1.68 -4.03
N ASP A 108 -12.92 -0.38 -3.86
CA ASP A 108 -13.87 0.62 -3.35
C ASP A 108 -14.61 0.19 -2.05
N ALA A 109 -13.93 -0.58 -1.19
CA ALA A 109 -14.46 -0.96 0.13
C ALA A 109 -14.14 0.06 1.22
N ARG A 110 -13.55 1.22 0.87
CA ARG A 110 -13.20 2.31 1.80
C ARG A 110 -14.41 2.78 2.63
N ARG A 111 -15.60 2.74 2.06
CA ARG A 111 -16.86 2.95 2.78
C ARG A 111 -17.79 1.79 2.48
N LEU A 112 -18.19 1.07 3.52
CA LEU A 112 -19.08 -0.07 3.35
C LEU A 112 -20.47 0.40 2.85
N ARG A 113 -20.91 1.64 3.15
CA ARG A 113 -22.17 2.30 2.68
C ARG A 113 -23.38 1.35 2.62
N VAL A 114 -23.49 0.46 3.59
CA VAL A 114 -24.58 -0.51 3.70
C VAL A 114 -25.33 -0.26 4.99
N SER A 115 -26.65 -0.38 4.94
CA SER A 115 -27.55 -0.07 6.05
C SER A 115 -27.73 -1.23 7.04
N SER A 116 -27.24 -2.43 6.72
CA SER A 116 -27.43 -3.63 7.54
C SER A 116 -26.15 -4.47 7.66
N LYS A 117 -26.03 -5.17 8.80
CA LYS A 117 -24.92 -6.09 9.07
C LYS A 117 -24.82 -7.24 8.05
N PRO A 118 -25.92 -7.93 7.65
CA PRO A 118 -25.85 -8.95 6.60
C PRO A 118 -25.32 -8.43 5.26
N THR A 119 -25.73 -7.23 4.85
CA THR A 119 -25.23 -6.62 3.60
C THR A 119 -23.74 -6.26 3.70
N MET A 120 -23.27 -5.89 4.90
CA MET A 120 -21.86 -5.65 5.18
C MET A 120 -21.03 -6.92 5.05
N ASP A 121 -21.49 -8.00 5.68
CA ASP A 121 -20.81 -9.29 5.65
C ASP A 121 -20.74 -9.83 4.20
N GLY A 122 -21.83 -9.69 3.44
CA GLY A 122 -21.86 -10.02 2.02
C GLY A 122 -20.87 -9.19 1.18
N LYS A 123 -20.79 -7.87 1.41
CA LYS A 123 -19.83 -7.00 0.71
C LYS A 123 -18.39 -7.42 1.02
N ILE A 124 -18.06 -7.65 2.29
CA ILE A 124 -16.73 -8.10 2.70
C ILE A 124 -16.37 -9.43 2.04
N PHE A 125 -17.31 -10.38 2.02
CA PHE A 125 -17.11 -11.68 1.38
C PHE A 125 -16.80 -11.56 -0.12
N VAL A 126 -17.62 -10.82 -0.86
CA VAL A 126 -17.38 -10.59 -2.31
C VAL A 126 -16.03 -9.91 -2.53
N THR A 127 -15.72 -8.88 -1.75
CA THR A 127 -14.44 -8.17 -1.85
C THR A 127 -13.23 -9.07 -1.55
N PHE A 128 -13.37 -10.01 -0.60
CA PHE A 128 -12.35 -11.02 -0.32
C PHE A 128 -12.13 -11.95 -1.52
N VAL A 129 -13.21 -12.47 -2.13
CA VAL A 129 -13.12 -13.31 -3.33
C VAL A 129 -12.48 -12.53 -4.50
N SER A 130 -12.88 -11.28 -4.71
CA SER A 130 -12.25 -10.40 -5.72
C SER A 130 -10.76 -10.20 -5.49
N LEU A 131 -10.32 -10.08 -4.24
CA LEU A 131 -8.90 -9.97 -3.91
C LEU A 131 -8.13 -11.26 -4.25
N VAL A 132 -8.70 -12.44 -3.95
CA VAL A 132 -8.09 -13.73 -4.32
C VAL A 132 -7.91 -13.82 -5.83
N MET A 133 -8.96 -13.50 -6.60
CA MET A 133 -8.89 -13.51 -8.07
C MET A 133 -7.85 -12.51 -8.60
N LEU A 134 -7.83 -11.28 -8.08
CA LEU A 134 -6.87 -10.27 -8.49
C LEU A 134 -5.43 -10.66 -8.15
N SER A 135 -5.20 -11.29 -6.99
CA SER A 135 -3.90 -11.81 -6.60
C SER A 135 -3.44 -12.91 -7.55
N TYR A 136 -4.33 -13.84 -7.91
CA TYR A 136 -4.06 -14.88 -8.89
C TYR A 136 -3.65 -14.30 -10.25
N ILE A 137 -4.43 -13.34 -10.77
CA ILE A 137 -4.14 -12.68 -12.05
C ILE A 137 -2.78 -12.00 -12.01
N LYS A 138 -2.49 -11.20 -10.97
CA LYS A 138 -1.20 -10.52 -10.84
C LYS A 138 -0.03 -11.49 -10.77
N ASN A 139 -0.18 -12.59 -10.04
CA ASN A 139 0.82 -13.63 -9.94
C ASN A 139 1.09 -14.25 -11.33
N LYS A 140 0.04 -14.66 -12.07
CA LYS A 140 0.18 -15.19 -13.43
C LYS A 140 0.79 -14.19 -14.42
N MET A 141 0.40 -12.92 -14.35
CA MET A 141 1.01 -11.87 -15.16
C MET A 141 2.50 -11.69 -14.88
N SER A 142 2.92 -11.85 -13.62
CA SER A 142 4.34 -11.82 -13.24
C SER A 142 5.08 -13.06 -13.75
N GLU A 143 4.56 -14.26 -13.49
CA GLU A 143 5.16 -15.54 -13.90
C GLU A 143 5.36 -15.64 -15.42
N LYS A 144 4.41 -15.12 -16.20
CA LYS A 144 4.41 -15.18 -17.67
C LYS A 144 4.93 -13.88 -18.33
N GLU A 145 5.51 -12.97 -17.55
CA GLU A 145 6.02 -11.66 -18.00
C GLU A 145 5.02 -10.79 -18.80
N LEU A 146 3.72 -10.91 -18.53
CA LEU A 146 2.67 -10.18 -19.25
C LEU A 146 2.66 -8.68 -18.97
N TYR A 147 3.29 -8.22 -17.89
CA TYR A 147 3.43 -6.79 -17.60
C TYR A 147 4.20 -6.01 -18.67
N LYS A 148 4.92 -6.70 -19.57
CA LYS A 148 5.55 -6.09 -20.75
C LYS A 148 4.53 -5.71 -21.84
N LYS A 149 3.34 -6.30 -21.81
CA LYS A 149 2.29 -6.15 -22.84
C LYS A 149 1.01 -5.51 -22.31
N TYR A 150 0.68 -5.76 -21.04
CA TYR A 150 -0.56 -5.32 -20.42
C TYR A 150 -0.29 -4.77 -19.03
N THR A 151 -0.94 -3.67 -18.69
CA THR A 151 -1.26 -3.38 -17.29
C THR A 151 -2.34 -4.33 -16.79
N THR A 152 -2.47 -4.50 -15.47
CA THR A 152 -3.55 -5.33 -14.90
C THR A 152 -4.93 -4.78 -15.28
N GLN A 153 -5.09 -3.48 -15.47
CA GLN A 153 -6.37 -2.89 -15.89
C GLN A 153 -6.69 -3.25 -17.34
N GLU A 154 -5.75 -3.03 -18.27
CA GLU A 154 -5.97 -3.35 -19.70
C GLU A 154 -6.27 -4.83 -19.93
N LEU A 155 -5.66 -5.73 -19.15
CA LEU A 155 -5.99 -7.16 -19.22
C LEU A 155 -7.42 -7.45 -18.78
N LEU A 156 -7.89 -6.79 -17.72
CA LEU A 156 -9.27 -6.93 -17.24
C LEU A 156 -10.26 -6.33 -18.24
N ASP A 157 -9.94 -5.17 -18.81
CA ASP A 157 -10.79 -4.51 -19.80
C ASP A 157 -10.96 -5.37 -21.06
N GLU A 158 -9.91 -6.06 -21.53
CA GLU A 158 -10.01 -6.98 -22.67
C GLU A 158 -10.91 -8.19 -22.37
N LEU A 159 -10.94 -8.66 -21.13
CA LEU A 159 -11.83 -9.74 -20.68
C LEU A 159 -13.28 -9.27 -20.47
N ASP A 160 -13.48 -8.01 -20.07
CA ASP A 160 -14.80 -7.40 -19.84
C ASP A 160 -15.61 -7.28 -21.15
N LEU A 161 -14.93 -7.28 -22.30
CA LEU A 161 -15.55 -7.28 -23.62
C LEU A 161 -16.14 -8.64 -24.04
N ILE A 162 -15.95 -9.71 -23.27
CA ILE A 162 -16.52 -11.01 -23.59
C ILE A 162 -18.00 -11.01 -23.19
N GLU A 163 -18.88 -11.00 -24.18
CA GLU A 163 -20.32 -11.05 -23.97
C GLU A 163 -20.88 -12.47 -24.12
N SER A 164 -21.96 -12.76 -23.41
CA SER A 164 -22.79 -13.96 -23.62
C SER A 164 -24.25 -13.58 -23.68
N TYR A 165 -25.02 -14.23 -24.55
CA TYR A 165 -26.44 -13.96 -24.75
C TYR A 165 -27.27 -15.24 -24.74
N GLU A 166 -28.52 -15.10 -24.33
CA GLU A 166 -29.53 -16.15 -24.36
C GLU A 166 -30.60 -15.75 -25.38
N ARG A 167 -31.01 -16.67 -26.26
CA ARG A 167 -32.06 -16.42 -27.26
C ARG A 167 -33.25 -17.30 -26.99
N GLY A 168 -34.27 -16.77 -26.31
CA GLY A 168 -35.48 -17.53 -25.95
C GLY A 168 -35.17 -18.62 -24.92
N ASN A 169 -35.60 -19.86 -25.18
CA ASN A 169 -35.28 -21.03 -24.34
C ASN A 169 -34.01 -21.77 -24.79
N GLU A 170 -33.17 -21.17 -25.64
CA GLU A 170 -31.89 -21.77 -26.03
C GLU A 170 -30.85 -21.66 -24.91
N LYS A 171 -29.87 -22.57 -24.91
CA LYS A 171 -28.73 -22.49 -23.98
C LYS A 171 -27.94 -21.19 -24.19
N LEU A 172 -27.33 -20.68 -23.12
CA LEU A 172 -26.42 -19.54 -23.12
C LEU A 172 -25.33 -19.72 -24.20
N LYS A 173 -25.15 -18.71 -25.06
CA LYS A 173 -24.12 -18.68 -26.10
C LYS A 173 -23.17 -17.51 -25.88
N LEU A 174 -21.89 -17.69 -26.18
CA LEU A 174 -20.85 -16.69 -26.19
C LEU A 174 -20.90 -15.90 -27.49
N GLY A 175 -20.66 -14.61 -27.38
CA GLY A 175 -20.37 -13.75 -28.52
C GLY A 175 -19.03 -14.07 -29.17
N GLU A 176 -18.68 -13.27 -30.17
CA GLU A 176 -17.39 -13.41 -30.84
C GLU A 176 -16.24 -13.17 -29.86
N VAL A 177 -15.34 -14.16 -29.74
CA VAL A 177 -14.18 -14.08 -28.85
C VAL A 177 -12.90 -13.93 -29.67
N THR A 178 -12.14 -12.89 -29.35
CA THR A 178 -10.90 -12.56 -30.06
C THR A 178 -9.78 -13.56 -29.75
N LYS A 179 -8.78 -13.62 -30.63
CA LYS A 179 -7.56 -14.42 -30.37
C LYS A 179 -6.83 -13.95 -29.11
N LYS A 180 -6.83 -12.64 -28.83
CA LYS A 180 -6.21 -12.04 -27.64
C LYS A 180 -6.88 -12.55 -26.36
N GLN A 181 -8.22 -12.56 -26.32
CA GLN A 181 -8.97 -13.10 -25.19
C GLN A 181 -8.64 -14.57 -24.95
N LYS A 182 -8.62 -15.41 -25.98
CA LYS A 182 -8.22 -16.83 -25.86
C LYS A 182 -6.78 -17.00 -25.36
N GLU A 183 -5.86 -16.16 -25.79
CA GLU A 183 -4.48 -16.15 -25.28
C GLU A 183 -4.43 -15.76 -23.79
N ILE A 184 -5.20 -14.77 -23.35
CA ILE A 184 -5.27 -14.39 -21.94
C ILE A 184 -5.72 -15.59 -21.08
N PHE A 185 -6.78 -16.29 -21.47
CA PHE A 185 -7.21 -17.52 -20.76
C PHE A 185 -6.09 -18.57 -20.67
N LYS A 186 -5.34 -18.77 -21.76
CA LYS A 186 -4.18 -19.67 -21.79
C LYS A 186 -3.08 -19.23 -20.82
N TYR A 187 -2.73 -17.94 -20.78
CA TYR A 187 -1.72 -17.44 -19.84
C TYR A 187 -2.16 -17.55 -18.38
N MET A 188 -3.47 -17.48 -18.13
CA MET A 188 -4.06 -17.69 -16.82
C MET A 188 -4.16 -19.17 -16.43
N ASP A 189 -3.73 -20.10 -17.29
CA ASP A 189 -3.88 -21.55 -17.10
C ASP A 189 -5.35 -21.97 -16.87
N ILE A 190 -6.30 -21.25 -17.49
CA ILE A 190 -7.75 -21.51 -17.39
C ILE A 190 -8.25 -22.02 -18.75
N LYS A 191 -9.02 -23.11 -18.75
CA LYS A 191 -9.66 -23.63 -19.97
C LYS A 191 -10.69 -22.61 -20.46
N PHE A 192 -10.59 -22.22 -21.73
CA PHE A 192 -11.61 -21.38 -22.34
C PHE A 192 -12.95 -22.15 -22.41
N PRO A 193 -14.09 -21.54 -22.04
CA PRO A 193 -15.38 -22.23 -22.00
C PRO A 193 -15.96 -22.44 -23.41
N GLU A 194 -15.39 -23.39 -24.16
CA GLU A 194 -15.81 -23.75 -25.52
C GLU A 194 -17.25 -24.29 -25.59
N GLU A 195 -17.76 -24.84 -24.49
CA GLU A 195 -19.12 -25.38 -24.39
C GLU A 195 -20.22 -24.31 -24.42
N LEU A 196 -19.82 -23.04 -24.32
CA LEU A 196 -20.70 -21.89 -24.47
C LEU A 196 -20.60 -21.25 -25.86
N LEU A 197 -19.77 -21.74 -26.79
CA LEU A 197 -19.77 -21.29 -28.20
C LEU A 197 -20.91 -21.97 -29.00
#